data_AF-A0A7X1D8J1-F1
#
_entry.id   AF-A0A7X1D8J1-F1
#
_cell.length_a   1.000
_cell.length_b   1.000
_cell.length_c   1.000
_cell.angle_alpha   90.00
_cell.angle_beta   90.00
_cell.angle_gamma   90.00
#
_symmetry.space_group_name_H-M   'P 1'
#
loop_
_entity.id
_entity.type
_entity.pdbx_description
1 polymer ?
#
loop_
_entity_poly.entity_id
_entity_poly.type
_entity_poly.pdbx_seq_one_letter_code
_entity_poly.pdbx_strand_id
1 'polypeptide(L)'
;MTKKLLITFSLCLIFLLGACSTAPNGLNDNKSASPDKQADELATGFIQDIFAKKELPLKGTSLPKYQSSYQDIIDGKDYLYGAYYQKDKIHYLFTFIDKETPEKLELTLEKIDNNWQLTALNPWKTKGTDLTEKDIYNKIGKGTGDNIRIFNRGATFMRI
;
A
#
# COMPACT_ATOMS: atom_id res chain seq x y z
N MET A 1 -21.21 -66.23 -4.59
CA MET A 1 -21.51 -66.52 -6.01
C MET A 1 -22.12 -65.29 -6.66
N THR A 2 -21.67 -65.02 -7.88
CA THR A 2 -21.91 -63.91 -8.81
C THR A 2 -23.37 -63.51 -9.03
N LYS A 3 -23.61 -62.20 -9.22
CA LYS A 3 -23.92 -61.61 -10.55
C LYS A 3 -23.94 -60.08 -10.50
N LYS A 4 -23.18 -59.50 -11.43
CA LYS A 4 -23.12 -58.07 -11.76
C LYS A 4 -24.45 -57.64 -12.41
N LEU A 5 -24.87 -56.41 -12.18
CA LEU A 5 -25.62 -55.66 -13.19
C LEU A 5 -25.13 -54.21 -13.21
N LEU A 6 -24.46 -53.86 -14.31
CA LEU A 6 -24.22 -52.49 -14.72
C LEU A 6 -25.54 -51.90 -15.22
N ILE A 7 -25.86 -50.67 -14.80
CA ILE A 7 -26.66 -49.75 -15.60
C ILE A 7 -25.95 -48.39 -15.55
N THR A 8 -25.24 -48.10 -16.63
CA THR A 8 -24.86 -46.74 -17.05
C THR A 8 -26.01 -46.16 -17.87
N PHE A 9 -26.33 -44.88 -17.67
CA PHE A 9 -26.70 -43.85 -18.68
C PHE A 9 -27.16 -42.61 -17.89
N SER A 10 -26.29 -41.62 -17.74
CA SER A 10 -26.21 -40.42 -18.59
C SER A 10 -27.39 -39.46 -18.37
N LEU A 11 -27.16 -38.46 -17.51
CA LEU A 11 -27.74 -37.14 -17.68
C LEU A 11 -26.59 -36.15 -17.58
N CYS A 12 -26.16 -35.72 -18.76
CA CYS A 12 -25.32 -34.57 -18.95
C CYS A 12 -25.89 -33.34 -18.25
N LEU A 13 -24.96 -32.43 -18.01
CA LEU A 13 -25.08 -30.99 -18.12
C LEU A 13 -25.41 -30.20 -16.84
N ILE A 14 -24.53 -29.21 -16.63
CA ILE A 14 -24.68 -28.00 -15.82
C ILE A 14 -24.38 -28.29 -14.33
N PHE A 15 -23.19 -28.02 -13.81
CA PHE A 15 -22.69 -26.68 -13.57
C PHE A 15 -21.17 -26.56 -13.82
N LEU A 16 -20.78 -26.25 -15.06
CA LEU A 16 -19.63 -25.38 -15.31
C LEU A 16 -20.13 -23.94 -15.15
N LEU A 17 -20.47 -23.54 -13.93
CA LEU A 17 -20.41 -22.12 -13.61
C LEU A 17 -18.92 -21.84 -13.47
N GLY A 18 -18.39 -21.19 -14.50
CA GLY A 18 -17.09 -20.56 -14.42
C GLY A 18 -17.03 -19.78 -13.11
N ALA A 19 -16.16 -20.22 -12.21
CA ALA A 19 -15.41 -19.22 -11.50
C ALA A 19 -14.73 -18.43 -12.62
N CYS A 20 -15.32 -17.28 -12.96
CA CYS A 20 -14.54 -16.16 -13.46
C CYS A 20 -13.32 -16.12 -12.55
N SER A 21 -12.19 -16.64 -13.03
CA SER A 21 -10.94 -16.11 -12.57
C SER A 21 -11.02 -14.66 -13.00
N THR A 22 -11.47 -13.80 -12.07
CA THR A 22 -10.87 -12.49 -12.00
C THR A 22 -9.39 -12.81 -11.93
N ALA A 23 -8.72 -12.70 -13.09
CA ALA A 23 -7.27 -12.64 -13.09
C ALA A 23 -6.92 -11.72 -11.93
N PRO A 24 -6.08 -12.14 -10.97
CA PRO A 24 -5.67 -11.21 -9.93
C PRO A 24 -5.17 -10.01 -10.71
N ASN A 25 -5.73 -8.84 -10.44
CA ASN A 25 -5.43 -7.56 -11.09
C ASN A 25 -3.96 -7.12 -10.91
N GLY A 26 -3.05 -8.06 -10.64
CA GLY A 26 -1.65 -7.89 -10.31
C GLY A 26 -1.44 -7.33 -8.91
N LEU A 27 -2.52 -7.07 -8.15
CA LEU A 27 -2.47 -6.46 -6.83
C LEU A 27 -2.49 -7.53 -5.75
N ASN A 28 -1.57 -7.43 -4.80
CA ASN A 28 -1.48 -8.33 -3.65
C ASN A 28 -1.52 -7.55 -2.34
N ASP A 29 -2.70 -7.51 -1.73
CA ASP A 29 -2.92 -6.82 -0.46
C ASP A 29 -2.82 -7.76 0.75
N ASN A 30 -2.42 -9.03 0.55
CA ASN A 30 -2.31 -10.03 1.62
C ASN A 30 -1.08 -9.82 2.54
N LYS A 31 -0.33 -8.73 2.35
CA LYS A 31 0.87 -8.38 3.11
C LYS A 31 0.63 -7.16 4.00
N SER A 32 -0.32 -7.23 4.92
CA SER A 32 -0.61 -6.16 5.89
C SER A 32 0.15 -6.28 7.21
N ALA A 33 0.75 -7.44 7.50
CA ALA A 33 1.47 -7.68 8.75
C ALA A 33 2.75 -6.82 8.82
N SER A 34 2.70 -5.78 9.63
CA SER A 34 3.80 -4.85 9.88
C SER A 34 5.07 -5.53 10.43
N PRO A 35 6.23 -5.40 9.76
CA PRO A 35 7.54 -5.75 10.32
C PRO A 35 7.98 -4.86 11.50
N ASP A 36 7.51 -3.61 11.57
CA ASP A 36 7.86 -2.66 12.65
C ASP A 36 6.66 -1.73 12.93
N LYS A 37 5.83 -2.12 13.90
CA LYS A 37 4.56 -1.44 14.19
C LYS A 37 4.77 -0.03 14.71
N GLN A 38 5.87 0.19 15.43
CA GLN A 38 6.19 1.51 15.99
C GLN A 38 6.53 2.49 14.88
N ALA A 39 7.31 2.06 13.88
CA ALA A 39 7.60 2.88 12.71
C ALA A 39 6.32 3.24 11.94
N ASP A 40 5.42 2.28 11.77
CA ASP A 40 4.19 2.45 11.00
C ASP A 40 3.19 3.39 11.69
N GLU A 41 3.04 3.28 13.01
CA GLU A 41 2.24 4.20 13.82
C GLU A 41 2.81 5.62 13.75
N LEU A 42 4.13 5.76 13.84
CA LEU A 42 4.80 7.05 13.72
C LEU A 42 4.60 7.67 12.33
N ALA A 43 4.76 6.89 11.25
CA ALA A 43 4.53 7.34 9.88
C ALA A 43 3.07 7.76 9.66
N THR A 44 2.11 6.97 10.18
CA THR A 44 0.68 7.30 10.12
C THR A 44 0.37 8.60 10.86
N GLY A 45 0.98 8.81 12.03
CA GLY A 45 0.87 10.06 12.78
C GLY A 45 1.37 11.26 11.97
N PHE A 46 2.53 11.15 11.32
CA PHE A 46 3.05 12.22 10.47
C PHE A 46 2.15 12.52 9.27
N ILE A 47 1.57 11.48 8.63
CA ILE A 47 0.59 11.69 7.55
C ILE A 47 -0.58 12.52 8.06
N GLN A 48 -1.20 12.12 9.18
CA GLN A 48 -2.33 12.86 9.77
C GLN A 48 -1.95 14.29 10.14
N ASP A 49 -0.75 14.49 10.70
CA ASP A 49 -0.25 15.82 11.06
C ASP A 49 -0.06 16.74 9.85
N ILE A 50 0.36 16.21 8.69
CA ILE A 50 0.47 16.94 7.43
C ILE A 50 -0.91 17.43 6.96
N PHE A 51 -1.91 16.55 6.96
CA PHE A 51 -3.30 16.95 6.63
C PHE A 51 -3.86 17.97 7.63
N ALA A 52 -3.46 17.87 8.90
CA ALA A 52 -3.79 18.85 9.94
C ALA A 52 -2.93 20.14 9.88
N LYS A 53 -2.01 20.25 8.91
CA LYS A 53 -1.10 21.40 8.72
C LYS A 53 -0.26 21.72 9.97
N LYS A 54 0.10 20.70 10.74
CA LYS A 54 0.98 20.81 11.89
C LYS A 54 2.44 20.87 11.45
N GLU A 55 3.27 21.50 12.27
CA GLU A 55 4.72 21.49 12.05
C GLU A 55 5.28 20.07 12.24
N LEU A 56 6.20 19.69 11.35
CA LEU A 56 6.91 18.42 11.44
C LEU A 56 8.32 18.62 11.99
N PRO A 57 8.94 17.56 12.56
CA PRO A 57 10.35 17.57 12.97
C PRO A 57 11.32 17.50 11.78
N LEU A 58 11.01 18.17 10.66
CA LEU A 58 11.83 18.26 9.45
C LEU A 58 12.16 19.73 9.20
N LYS A 59 13.42 20.12 9.42
CA LYS A 59 13.86 21.49 9.15
C LYS A 59 14.04 21.72 7.66
N GLY A 60 13.49 22.83 7.15
CA GLY A 60 13.73 23.30 5.78
C GLY A 60 12.92 22.62 4.69
N THR A 61 11.96 21.76 5.04
CA THR A 61 11.04 21.15 4.07
C THR A 61 9.69 21.86 4.11
N SER A 62 9.22 22.34 2.96
CA SER A 62 7.86 22.85 2.84
C SER A 62 6.87 21.68 2.89
N LEU A 63 5.87 21.77 3.76
CA LEU A 63 4.80 20.77 3.77
C LEU A 63 3.95 20.89 2.51
N PRO A 64 3.59 19.76 1.88
CA PRO A 64 2.60 19.77 0.81
C PRO A 64 1.27 20.31 1.35
N LYS A 65 0.53 21.03 0.51
CA LYS A 65 -0.72 21.69 0.87
C LYS A 65 -1.88 21.01 0.15
N TYR A 66 -2.48 20.04 0.82
CA TYR A 66 -3.69 19.38 0.36
C TYR A 66 -4.94 20.19 0.76
N GLN A 67 -5.97 20.12 -0.07
CA GLN A 67 -7.24 20.81 0.12
C GLN A 67 -8.21 19.97 0.97
N SER A 68 -8.22 18.66 0.76
CA SER A 68 -9.05 17.70 1.50
C SER A 68 -8.43 17.37 2.86
N SER A 69 -9.27 17.01 3.83
CA SER A 69 -8.81 16.45 5.10
C SER A 69 -8.38 14.99 4.94
N TYR A 70 -7.64 14.45 5.91
CA TYR A 70 -7.32 13.02 5.92
C TYR A 70 -8.59 12.15 5.87
N GLN A 71 -9.64 12.54 6.60
CA GLN A 71 -10.89 11.78 6.63
C GLN A 71 -11.60 11.80 5.27
N ASP A 72 -11.63 12.94 4.58
CA ASP A 72 -12.21 13.04 3.23
C ASP A 72 -11.52 12.07 2.26
N ILE A 73 -10.19 11.95 2.34
CA ILE A 73 -9.42 11.01 1.52
C ILE A 73 -9.79 9.56 1.82
N ILE A 74 -9.84 9.20 3.11
CA ILE A 74 -10.17 7.82 3.52
C ILE A 74 -11.61 7.46 3.13
N ASP A 75 -12.55 8.37 3.29
CA ASP A 75 -13.96 8.18 2.93
C ASP A 75 -14.17 8.11 1.42
N GLY A 76 -13.32 8.81 0.65
CA GLY A 76 -13.29 8.77 -0.81
C GLY A 76 -12.88 7.40 -1.38
N LYS A 77 -12.22 6.54 -0.59
CA LYS A 77 -11.82 5.16 -0.96
C LYS A 77 -10.94 5.05 -2.22
N ASP A 78 -10.42 6.16 -2.74
CA ASP A 78 -9.47 6.20 -3.84
C ASP A 78 -8.10 6.60 -3.30
N TYR A 79 -7.49 5.65 -2.59
CA TYR A 79 -6.16 5.83 -2.01
C TYR A 79 -5.42 4.49 -1.87
N LEU A 80 -4.10 4.59 -1.75
CA LEU A 80 -3.21 3.49 -1.40
C LEU A 80 -2.26 3.96 -0.31
N TYR A 81 -2.18 3.21 0.79
CA TYR A 81 -1.17 3.37 1.83
C TYR A 81 -0.32 2.10 1.94
N GLY A 82 0.98 2.23 1.70
CA GLY A 82 1.91 1.11 1.79
C GLY A 82 3.34 1.55 2.08
N ALA A 83 4.21 0.57 2.27
CA ALA A 83 5.60 0.80 2.61
C ALA A 83 6.56 -0.21 1.98
N TYR A 84 7.82 0.23 1.84
CA TYR A 84 8.97 -0.60 1.55
C TYR A 84 9.95 -0.58 2.73
N TYR A 85 10.27 -1.76 3.27
CA TYR A 85 11.13 -1.93 4.43
C TYR A 85 12.55 -2.32 4.05
N GLN A 86 13.49 -1.58 4.60
CA GLN A 86 14.90 -1.93 4.69
C GLN A 86 15.30 -1.79 6.15
N LYS A 87 16.29 -2.58 6.61
CA LYS A 87 16.67 -2.72 8.03
C LYS A 87 16.58 -1.42 8.86
N ASP A 88 17.22 -0.36 8.39
CA ASP A 88 17.33 0.92 9.09
C ASP A 88 16.67 2.08 8.32
N LYS A 89 15.81 1.76 7.33
CA LYS A 89 15.16 2.74 6.46
C LYS A 89 13.83 2.21 5.93
N ILE A 90 12.76 2.99 6.06
CA ILE A 90 11.43 2.63 5.56
C ILE A 90 10.90 3.76 4.69
N HIS A 91 10.39 3.40 3.52
CA HIS A 91 9.76 4.32 2.57
C HIS A 91 8.26 4.10 2.57
N TYR A 92 7.50 5.11 2.98
CA TYR A 92 6.04 5.08 2.99
C TYR A 92 5.49 5.86 1.81
N LEU A 93 4.47 5.30 1.16
CA LEU A 93 3.70 5.90 0.08
C LEU A 93 2.25 6.04 0.49
N PHE A 94 1.72 7.25 0.41
CA PHE A 94 0.27 7.51 0.46
C PHE A 94 -0.15 8.24 -0.82
N THR A 95 -0.78 7.53 -1.75
CA THR A 95 -1.35 8.13 -2.98
C THR A 95 -2.86 8.26 -2.83
N PHE A 96 -3.44 9.34 -3.33
CA PHE A 96 -4.87 9.64 -3.16
C PHE A 96 -5.37 10.66 -4.19
N ILE A 97 -6.67 10.88 -4.24
CA ILE A 97 -7.29 11.96 -5.02
C ILE A 97 -7.65 13.14 -4.10
N ASP A 98 -7.08 14.31 -4.35
CA ASP A 98 -7.44 15.57 -3.70
C ASP A 98 -8.17 16.49 -4.67
N LYS A 99 -9.47 16.72 -4.46
CA LYS A 99 -10.32 17.56 -5.34
C LYS A 99 -10.10 17.22 -6.82
N GLU A 100 -10.29 15.95 -7.17
CA GLU A 100 -10.14 15.40 -8.54
C GLU A 100 -8.69 15.32 -9.06
N THR A 101 -7.71 15.82 -8.30
CA THR A 101 -6.30 15.77 -8.67
C THR A 101 -5.62 14.57 -8.01
N PRO A 102 -4.95 13.71 -8.78
CA PRO A 102 -4.08 12.69 -8.22
C PRO A 102 -2.89 13.28 -7.47
N GLU A 103 -2.73 12.89 -6.22
CA GLU A 103 -1.68 13.36 -5.32
C GLU A 103 -0.91 12.19 -4.71
N LYS A 104 0.30 12.50 -4.24
CA LYS A 104 1.10 11.56 -3.46
C LYS A 104 1.84 12.23 -2.32
N LEU A 105 2.01 11.46 -1.26
CA LEU A 105 2.80 11.78 -0.10
C LEU A 105 3.81 10.66 0.16
N GLU A 106 5.07 11.05 0.25
CA GLU A 106 6.23 10.19 0.34
C GLU A 106 6.99 10.51 1.61
N LEU A 107 7.10 9.55 2.54
CA LEU A 107 7.86 9.71 3.79
C LEU A 107 9.03 8.73 3.81
N THR A 108 10.19 9.18 4.30
CA THR A 108 11.30 8.29 4.67
C THR A 108 11.54 8.35 6.17
N LEU A 109 11.36 7.22 6.85
CA LEU A 109 11.87 7.04 8.20
C LEU A 109 13.24 6.37 8.14
N GLU A 110 14.21 6.90 8.87
CA GLU A 110 15.52 6.26 9.08
C GLU A 110 15.75 6.02 10.57
N LYS A 111 16.45 4.95 10.89
CA LYS A 111 16.80 4.62 12.27
C LYS A 111 18.11 5.31 12.63
N ILE A 112 18.04 6.28 13.55
CA ILE A 112 19.18 7.08 14.03
C ILE A 112 19.23 6.91 15.56
N ASP A 113 20.37 6.45 16.08
CA ASP A 113 20.55 6.12 17.50
C ASP A 113 19.45 5.19 18.05
N ASN A 114 19.11 4.17 17.25
CA ASN A 114 18.03 3.19 17.51
C ASN A 114 16.60 3.76 17.54
N ASN A 115 16.40 5.04 17.22
CA ASN A 115 15.08 5.66 17.14
C ASN A 115 14.69 5.95 15.69
N TRP A 116 13.43 5.69 15.35
CA TRP A 116 12.89 6.07 14.04
C TRP A 116 12.70 7.58 13.98
N GLN A 117 13.25 8.19 12.94
CA GLN A 117 13.13 9.63 12.70
C GLN A 117 12.68 9.89 11.27
N LEU A 118 11.81 10.89 11.11
CA LEU A 118 11.42 11.38 9.80
C LEU A 118 12.59 12.15 9.19
N THR A 119 13.12 11.66 8.08
CA THR A 119 14.32 12.22 7.44
C THR A 119 14.09 12.78 6.05
N ALA A 120 12.95 12.47 5.41
CA ALA A 120 12.55 13.08 4.15
C ALA A 120 11.04 13.07 3.97
N LEU A 121 10.58 14.08 3.23
CA LEU A 121 9.22 14.25 2.75
C LEU A 121 9.29 14.80 1.33
N ASN A 122 8.60 14.16 0.36
CA ASN A 122 8.49 14.58 -1.06
C ASN A 122 9.74 15.33 -1.61
N PRO A 123 10.80 14.64 -2.06
CA PRO A 123 10.86 13.21 -2.40
C PRO A 123 11.42 12.31 -1.28
N TRP A 124 11.31 10.99 -1.47
CA TRP A 124 12.03 10.00 -0.66
C TRP A 124 13.55 10.16 -0.69
N LYS A 125 14.22 9.76 0.40
CA LYS A 125 15.68 9.63 0.47
C LYS A 125 16.13 8.21 0.11
N THR A 126 16.13 7.89 -1.18
CA THR A 126 16.47 6.55 -1.71
C THR A 126 17.97 6.27 -1.83
N LYS A 127 18.86 7.24 -1.56
CA LYS A 127 20.30 6.93 -1.54
C LYS A 127 20.59 5.86 -0.47
N GLY A 128 21.25 4.78 -0.89
CA GLY A 128 21.55 3.62 -0.04
C GLY A 128 20.43 2.58 0.05
N THR A 129 19.41 2.66 -0.80
CA THR A 129 18.48 1.55 -1.04
C THR A 129 19.00 0.65 -2.15
N ASP A 130 18.58 -0.61 -2.12
CA ASP A 130 18.76 -1.62 -3.17
C ASP A 130 17.86 -1.39 -4.39
N LEU A 131 16.82 -0.57 -4.25
CA LEU A 131 15.82 -0.26 -5.28
C LEU A 131 15.83 1.21 -5.67
N THR A 132 15.47 1.51 -6.91
CA THR A 132 15.23 2.90 -7.33
C THR A 132 13.88 3.40 -6.77
N GLU A 133 13.69 4.72 -6.72
CA GLU A 133 12.41 5.34 -6.36
C GLU A 133 11.24 4.78 -7.19
N LYS A 134 11.45 4.66 -8.50
CA LYS A 134 10.48 4.09 -9.44
C LYS A 134 10.15 2.63 -9.11
N ASP A 135 11.15 1.83 -8.73
CA ASP A 135 10.93 0.44 -8.36
C ASP A 135 10.16 0.31 -7.05
N ILE A 136 10.50 1.12 -6.04
CA ILE A 136 9.78 1.20 -4.77
C ILE A 136 8.31 1.56 -5.03
N TYR A 137 8.05 2.65 -5.77
CA TYR A 137 6.70 3.08 -6.12
C TYR A 137 5.90 1.97 -6.81
N ASN A 138 6.48 1.34 -7.84
CA ASN A 138 5.81 0.27 -8.59
C ASN A 138 5.55 -0.98 -7.75
N LYS A 139 6.48 -1.33 -6.86
CA LYS A 139 6.34 -2.50 -5.99
C LYS A 139 5.28 -2.28 -4.93
N ILE A 140 5.22 -1.09 -4.32
CA ILE A 140 4.12 -0.70 -3.41
C ILE A 140 2.80 -0.69 -4.17
N GLY A 141 2.73 -0.01 -5.33
CA GLY A 141 1.51 0.07 -6.16
C GLY A 141 0.88 -1.30 -6.45
N LYS A 142 1.73 -2.32 -6.70
CA LYS A 142 1.33 -3.70 -6.99
C LYS A 142 1.25 -4.61 -5.77
N GLY A 143 1.77 -4.21 -4.61
CA GLY A 143 1.92 -5.11 -3.45
C GLY A 143 2.92 -6.26 -3.67
N THR A 144 3.98 -6.03 -4.43
CA THR A 144 4.92 -7.10 -4.88
C THR A 144 6.29 -7.00 -4.22
N GLY A 145 6.79 -8.11 -3.67
CA GLY A 145 8.09 -8.19 -2.98
C GLY A 145 7.92 -8.48 -1.49
N ASP A 146 8.93 -9.07 -0.87
CA ASP A 146 8.85 -9.57 0.52
C ASP A 146 8.96 -8.46 1.57
N ASN A 147 9.60 -7.37 1.18
CA ASN A 147 9.78 -6.18 1.99
C ASN A 147 8.69 -5.12 1.74
N ILE A 148 7.63 -5.45 1.00
CA ILE A 148 6.52 -4.54 0.74
C ILE A 148 5.35 -4.86 1.66
N ARG A 149 4.73 -3.83 2.22
CA ARG A 149 3.45 -3.92 2.91
C ARG A 149 2.42 -3.00 2.30
N ILE A 150 1.20 -3.48 2.24
CA ILE A 150 0.02 -2.68 1.90
C ILE A 150 -0.82 -2.64 3.16
N PHE A 151 -0.86 -1.48 3.81
CA PHE A 151 -1.63 -1.30 5.03
C PHE A 151 -3.11 -1.15 4.69
N ASN A 152 -3.38 -0.37 3.65
CA ASN A 152 -4.73 -0.14 3.20
C ASN A 152 -4.74 0.27 1.73
N ARG A 153 -5.76 -0.19 1.01
CA ARG A 153 -6.08 0.21 -0.34
C ARG A 153 -7.59 0.43 -0.36
N GLY A 154 -7.99 1.65 -0.70
CA GLY A 154 -9.40 1.97 -0.79
C GLY A 154 -10.08 1.17 -1.92
N ALA A 155 -11.36 0.87 -1.75
CA ALA A 155 -12.10 -0.02 -2.64
C ALA A 155 -12.23 0.48 -4.09
N THR A 156 -12.07 1.79 -4.31
CA THR A 156 -12.15 2.42 -5.64
C THR A 156 -10.78 2.83 -6.17
N PHE A 157 -9.69 2.48 -5.48
CA PHE A 157 -8.35 2.80 -5.91
C PHE A 157 -8.06 2.24 -7.30
N MET A 158 -7.82 3.16 -8.23
CA MET A 158 -7.22 2.84 -9.52
C MET A 158 -5.75 3.22 -9.48
N ARG A 159 -4.90 2.38 -10.07
CA ARG A 159 -3.47 2.68 -10.10
C ARG A 159 -3.23 3.96 -10.92
N ILE A 160 -2.79 5.00 -10.22
CA ILE A 160 -2.39 6.30 -10.74
C ILE A 160 -0.97 6.22 -11.32
#